data_AF-A0A429MK95-F1
#
_entry.id   AF-A0A429MK95-F1
#
_cell.length_a   1.000
_cell.length_b   1.000
_cell.length_c   1.000
_cell.angle_alpha   90.00
_cell.angle_beta   90.00
_cell.angle_gamma   90.00
#
_symmetry.space_group_name_H-M   'P 1'
#
loop_
_entity.id
_entity.type
_entity.pdbx_description
1 polymer ?
#
loop_
_entity_poly.entity_id
_entity_poly.type
_entity_poly.pdbx_seq_one_letter_code
_entity_poly.pdbx_strand_id
1 'polypeptide(L)'
;YDKFVTTDTRFWQASGIDVTLNASGFNLDTQSLASIVAGGIAFGFPENSNATVAANKSRFNLWESKAEALKEPDGLPRGVIMYFDHSLRGLAVGAPIDFMGIEIGSIKSINAEFYNNYKQIRMRVEAVIYPSRVENGQALNPNSDIFKDFVEHGWRAQMRTGNLLTGQNYIALDKFPKAKPATLQILNDGRVVIPTTATELSGLQAQVSQIADKLTKFPLVEIGQDVRKTLKNMNTAIESTDKLVKQLDGKVAPGLQATLDDVRKTVRSSESILSSDAPLQQDVRKALQQMTRAAASLQLMADYIEQHPESIIRGKRPEANDEK
;
A
#
# COMPACT_ATOMS: atom_id res chain seq x y z
N TYR A 1 6.68 -9.13 -54.10
CA TYR A 1 6.38 -9.34 -52.68
C TYR A 1 4.95 -8.90 -52.32
N ASP A 2 4.21 -8.39 -53.30
CA ASP A 2 2.96 -7.66 -53.14
C ASP A 2 1.83 -8.54 -52.58
N LYS A 3 1.91 -9.85 -52.81
CA LYS A 3 1.01 -10.86 -52.23
C LYS A 3 1.02 -10.93 -50.69
N PHE A 4 2.07 -10.39 -50.05
CA PHE A 4 2.20 -10.37 -48.59
C PHE A 4 1.62 -9.11 -47.95
N VAL A 5 1.18 -8.12 -48.75
CA VAL A 5 0.54 -6.91 -48.25
C VAL A 5 -0.97 -7.08 -48.36
N THR A 6 -1.60 -7.39 -47.24
CA THR A 6 -3.05 -7.55 -47.05
C THR A 6 -3.67 -6.32 -46.41
N THR A 7 -5.00 -6.24 -46.37
CA THR A 7 -5.71 -5.15 -45.68
C THR A 7 -5.43 -5.08 -44.18
N ASP A 8 -4.95 -6.16 -43.56
CA ASP A 8 -4.54 -6.23 -42.14
C ASP A 8 -3.04 -6.06 -41.93
N THR A 9 -2.26 -5.84 -43.00
CA THR A 9 -0.82 -5.66 -42.86
C THR A 9 -0.52 -4.42 -42.04
N ARG A 10 0.38 -4.57 -41.07
CA ARG A 10 0.79 -3.51 -40.16
C ARG A 10 2.27 -3.24 -40.36
N PHE A 11 2.62 -1.96 -40.47
CA PHE A 11 3.97 -1.50 -40.76
C PHE A 11 4.56 -0.84 -39.52
N TRP A 12 5.83 -1.11 -39.22
CA TRP A 12 6.54 -0.45 -38.12
C TRP A 12 7.94 -0.02 -38.53
N GLN A 13 8.47 0.95 -37.80
CA GLN A 13 9.85 1.38 -37.97
C GLN A 13 10.80 0.23 -37.61
N ALA A 14 11.64 -0.13 -38.58
CA ALA A 14 12.67 -1.17 -38.46
C ALA A 14 14.07 -0.58 -38.20
N SER A 15 14.10 0.66 -37.72
CA SER A 15 15.31 1.46 -37.58
C SER A 15 15.64 1.59 -36.10
N GLY A 16 16.68 0.90 -35.64
CA GLY A 16 17.23 1.13 -34.30
C GLY A 16 17.37 -0.12 -33.42
N ILE A 17 17.79 0.15 -32.19
CA ILE A 17 17.88 -0.81 -31.10
C ILE A 17 16.69 -0.52 -30.20
N ASP A 18 15.73 -1.44 -30.11
CA ASP A 18 14.62 -1.31 -29.15
C ASP A 18 14.99 -2.02 -27.85
N VAL A 19 15.09 -1.25 -26.78
CA VAL A 19 15.41 -1.73 -25.43
C VAL A 19 14.24 -1.41 -24.54
N THR A 20 13.53 -2.45 -24.10
CA THR A 20 12.43 -2.31 -23.15
C THR A 20 12.77 -3.01 -21.84
N LEU A 21 12.56 -2.30 -20.73
CA LEU A 21 12.66 -2.85 -19.37
C LEU A 21 11.26 -2.80 -18.75
N ASN A 22 10.65 -3.96 -18.53
CA ASN A 22 9.35 -4.07 -17.90
C ASN A 22 9.41 -5.02 -16.70
N ALA A 23 8.27 -5.20 -16.00
CA ALA A 23 8.19 -6.06 -14.82
C ALA A 23 8.55 -7.54 -15.10
N SER A 24 8.53 -7.97 -16.37
CA SER A 24 8.91 -9.32 -16.81
C SER A 24 10.41 -9.45 -17.13
N GLY A 25 11.18 -8.36 -17.11
CA GLY A 25 12.63 -8.35 -17.33
C GLY A 25 13.08 -7.42 -18.45
N PHE A 26 14.30 -7.67 -18.94
CA PHE A 26 14.96 -6.91 -20.00
C PHE A 26 14.70 -7.57 -21.36
N ASN A 27 14.17 -6.81 -22.32
CA ASN A 27 14.01 -7.24 -23.71
C ASN A 27 14.84 -6.34 -24.64
N LEU A 28 15.59 -6.96 -25.55
CA LEU A 28 16.45 -6.32 -26.54
C LEU A 28 16.13 -6.90 -27.92
N ASP A 29 15.45 -6.12 -28.74
CA ASP A 29 15.17 -6.47 -30.14
C ASP A 29 16.25 -5.85 -31.04
N THR A 30 17.18 -6.67 -31.51
CA THR A 30 18.24 -6.24 -32.45
C THR A 30 17.83 -6.48 -33.88
N GLN A 31 17.76 -5.42 -34.69
CA GLN A 31 17.45 -5.51 -36.12
C GLN A 31 18.72 -5.61 -36.99
N SER A 32 18.56 -5.81 -38.29
CA SER A 32 19.71 -5.98 -39.20
C SER A 32 20.62 -4.74 -39.18
N LEU A 33 21.94 -4.95 -39.21
CA LEU A 33 22.94 -3.87 -39.20
C LEU A 33 22.74 -2.85 -40.34
N ALA A 34 22.20 -3.30 -41.48
CA ALA A 34 21.88 -2.45 -42.62
C ALA A 34 20.68 -1.52 -42.34
N SER A 35 19.68 -2.00 -41.59
CA SER A 35 18.48 -1.25 -41.20
C SER A 35 18.78 -0.17 -40.14
N ILE A 36 19.81 -0.38 -39.32
CA ILE A 36 20.27 0.60 -38.31
C ILE A 36 20.88 1.86 -38.97
N VAL A 37 21.56 1.71 -40.11
CA VAL A 37 22.27 2.81 -40.78
C VAL A 37 21.42 3.55 -41.81
N ALA A 38 20.59 2.83 -42.58
CA ALA A 38 19.77 3.42 -43.64
C ALA A 38 18.33 3.72 -43.21
N GLY A 39 17.92 3.22 -42.04
CA GLY A 39 16.52 3.09 -41.67
C GLY A 39 15.81 2.00 -42.47
N GLY A 40 14.74 1.45 -41.92
CA GLY A 40 13.90 0.45 -42.57
C GLY A 40 12.45 0.53 -42.13
N ILE A 41 11.57 -0.04 -42.93
CA ILE A 41 10.17 -0.32 -42.56
C ILE A 41 9.99 -1.83 -42.66
N ALA A 42 9.55 -2.45 -41.59
CA ALA A 42 9.14 -3.85 -41.57
C ALA A 42 7.62 -3.94 -41.55
N PHE A 43 7.09 -5.08 -41.95
CA PHE A 43 5.66 -5.33 -41.94
C PHE A 43 5.35 -6.77 -41.56
N GLY A 44 4.12 -6.96 -41.08
CA GLY A 44 3.58 -8.26 -40.69
C GLY A 44 2.07 -8.16 -40.50
N PHE A 45 1.47 -9.23 -39.99
CA PHE A 45 0.04 -9.32 -39.76
C PHE A 45 -0.22 -10.12 -38.48
N PRO A 46 -1.35 -9.89 -37.77
CA PRO A 46 -1.76 -10.71 -36.63
C PRO A 46 -1.92 -12.18 -37.01
N GLU A 47 -1.64 -13.12 -36.08
CA GLU A 47 -1.62 -14.57 -36.35
C GLU A 47 -2.92 -15.14 -36.94
N ASN A 48 -4.06 -14.50 -36.66
CA ASN A 48 -5.39 -14.92 -37.11
C ASN A 48 -5.96 -14.07 -38.26
N SER A 49 -5.12 -13.35 -39.00
CA SER A 49 -5.60 -12.53 -40.12
C SER A 49 -6.02 -13.39 -41.33
N ASN A 50 -7.27 -13.22 -41.76
CA ASN A 50 -7.81 -13.77 -43.01
C ASN A 50 -8.00 -12.66 -44.08
N ALA A 51 -7.25 -11.57 -43.96
CA ALA A 51 -7.37 -10.41 -44.82
C ALA A 51 -6.96 -10.69 -46.28
N THR A 52 -7.66 -10.06 -47.22
CA THR A 52 -7.33 -10.13 -48.64
C THR A 52 -6.18 -9.19 -48.99
N VAL A 53 -5.56 -9.42 -50.15
CA VAL A 53 -4.49 -8.55 -50.68
C VAL A 53 -5.01 -7.12 -50.80
N ALA A 54 -4.22 -6.16 -50.33
CA ALA A 54 -4.59 -4.76 -50.35
C ALA A 54 -4.60 -4.21 -51.79
N ALA A 55 -5.55 -3.31 -52.06
CA ALA A 55 -5.59 -2.59 -53.33
C ALA A 55 -4.35 -1.70 -53.51
N ASN A 56 -4.00 -1.42 -54.76
CA ASN A 56 -2.90 -0.51 -55.05
C ASN A 56 -3.19 0.88 -54.47
N LYS A 57 -2.16 1.53 -53.90
CA LYS A 57 -2.23 2.83 -53.19
C LYS A 57 -3.06 2.84 -51.90
N SER A 58 -3.33 1.67 -51.31
CA SER A 58 -3.87 1.59 -49.94
C SER A 58 -2.95 2.30 -48.95
N ARG A 59 -3.56 2.95 -47.95
CA ARG A 59 -2.85 3.65 -46.87
C ARG A 59 -2.80 2.77 -45.64
N PHE A 60 -1.68 2.81 -44.93
CA PHE A 60 -1.44 2.06 -43.70
C PHE A 60 -0.84 2.98 -42.65
N ASN A 61 -1.07 2.68 -41.37
CA ASN A 61 -0.38 3.32 -40.27
C ASN A 61 1.04 2.78 -40.17
N LEU A 62 1.99 3.69 -39.95
CA LEU A 62 3.36 3.36 -39.57
C LEU A 62 3.49 3.51 -38.05
N TRP A 63 3.71 2.39 -37.37
CA TRP A 63 3.86 2.31 -35.92
C TRP A 63 5.33 2.47 -35.51
N GLU A 64 5.59 2.84 -34.26
CA GLU A 64 6.96 3.02 -33.76
C GLU A 64 7.66 1.67 -33.54
N SER A 65 6.92 0.63 -33.10
CA SER A 65 7.49 -0.69 -32.81
C SER A 65 6.62 -1.84 -33.34
N LYS A 66 7.22 -3.03 -33.46
CA LYS A 66 6.50 -4.28 -33.80
C LYS A 66 5.45 -4.62 -32.76
N ALA A 67 5.77 -4.41 -31.47
CA ALA A 67 4.88 -4.71 -30.36
C ALA A 67 3.60 -3.86 -30.44
N GLU A 68 3.75 -2.55 -30.71
CA GLU A 68 2.62 -1.65 -30.89
C GLU A 68 1.85 -1.98 -32.17
N ALA A 69 2.57 -2.23 -33.27
CA ALA A 69 1.95 -2.60 -34.54
C ALA A 69 1.08 -3.84 -34.40
N LEU A 70 1.55 -4.93 -33.81
CA LEU A 70 0.81 -6.19 -33.76
C LEU A 70 -0.18 -6.32 -32.60
N LYS A 71 -0.27 -5.31 -31.72
CA LYS A 71 -1.22 -5.32 -30.58
C LYS A 71 -2.66 -5.54 -31.08
N GLU A 72 -3.39 -6.46 -30.47
CA GLU A 72 -4.82 -6.60 -30.78
C GLU A 72 -5.52 -5.25 -30.55
N PRO A 73 -6.38 -4.79 -31.49
CA PRO A 73 -7.03 -3.50 -31.35
C PRO A 73 -7.81 -3.47 -30.06
N ASP A 74 -7.39 -2.61 -29.15
CA ASP A 74 -8.18 -2.33 -27.98
C ASP A 74 -9.52 -1.75 -28.47
N GLY A 75 -10.62 -2.42 -28.13
CA GLY A 75 -11.98 -1.91 -28.39
C GLY A 75 -12.17 -0.47 -27.90
N LEU A 76 -13.31 0.16 -28.19
CA LEU A 76 -13.51 1.61 -27.96
C LEU A 76 -13.04 2.07 -26.56
N PRO A 77 -12.07 3.01 -26.48
CA PRO A 77 -11.58 3.50 -25.21
C PRO A 77 -12.65 4.31 -24.48
N ARG A 78 -12.58 4.30 -23.15
CA ARG A 78 -13.43 5.10 -22.28
C ARG A 78 -12.61 5.93 -21.32
N GLY A 79 -12.92 7.22 -21.24
CA GLY A 79 -12.33 8.14 -20.27
C GLY A 79 -12.88 7.90 -18.87
N VAL A 80 -12.00 7.82 -17.88
CA VAL A 80 -12.34 7.69 -16.46
C VAL A 80 -11.52 8.66 -15.62
N ILE A 81 -12.01 8.94 -14.42
CA ILE A 81 -11.38 9.86 -13.48
C ILE A 81 -11.21 9.16 -12.13
N MET A 82 -10.10 9.43 -11.47
CA MET A 82 -9.82 8.98 -10.12
C MET A 82 -9.35 10.16 -9.28
N TYR A 83 -9.76 10.20 -8.02
CA TYR A 83 -9.32 11.22 -7.06
C TYR A 83 -8.52 10.57 -5.94
N PHE A 84 -7.34 11.10 -5.65
CA PHE A 84 -6.51 10.65 -4.54
C PHE A 84 -6.26 11.79 -3.56
N ASP A 85 -6.23 11.48 -2.27
CA ASP A 85 -6.03 12.44 -1.17
C ASP A 85 -4.58 12.49 -0.67
N HIS A 86 -3.68 11.77 -1.33
CA HIS A 86 -2.26 11.69 -1.04
C HIS A 86 -1.39 12.00 -2.27
N SER A 87 -0.07 12.12 -2.05
CA SER A 87 0.94 12.28 -3.10
C SER A 87 0.83 11.17 -4.16
N LEU A 88 0.98 11.55 -5.43
CA LEU A 88 1.07 10.64 -6.57
C LEU A 88 2.51 10.49 -7.09
N ARG A 89 3.51 10.79 -6.25
CA ARG A 89 4.92 10.58 -6.61
C ARG A 89 5.13 9.14 -7.08
N GLY A 90 5.86 8.98 -8.18
CA GLY A 90 6.08 7.69 -8.83
C GLY A 90 5.02 7.33 -9.88
N LEU A 91 3.83 7.95 -9.86
CA LEU A 91 2.84 7.79 -10.92
C LEU A 91 3.12 8.78 -12.06
N ALA A 92 3.19 8.28 -13.29
CA ALA A 92 3.50 9.06 -14.48
C ALA A 92 2.35 9.01 -15.49
N VAL A 93 2.31 10.00 -16.40
CA VAL A 93 1.48 9.91 -17.61
C VAL A 93 1.95 8.71 -18.43
N GLY A 94 0.99 7.92 -18.93
CA GLY A 94 1.25 6.64 -19.59
C GLY A 94 1.41 5.45 -18.65
N ALA A 95 1.43 5.64 -17.32
CA ALA A 95 1.46 4.52 -16.39
C ALA A 95 0.25 3.60 -16.60
N PRO A 96 0.42 2.27 -16.47
CA PRO A 96 -0.64 1.32 -16.76
C PRO A 96 -1.74 1.36 -15.69
N ILE A 97 -2.94 0.97 -16.13
CA ILE A 97 -4.07 0.68 -15.27
C ILE A 97 -4.35 -0.81 -15.40
N ASP A 98 -4.22 -1.51 -14.29
CA ASP A 98 -4.39 -2.94 -14.22
C ASP A 98 -5.74 -3.29 -13.61
N PHE A 99 -6.40 -4.30 -14.16
CA PHE A 99 -7.53 -4.97 -13.54
C PHE A 99 -7.09 -6.37 -13.17
N MET A 100 -6.94 -6.66 -11.87
CA MET A 100 -6.49 -7.98 -11.38
C MET A 100 -5.21 -8.49 -12.08
N GLY A 101 -4.28 -7.59 -12.44
CA GLY A 101 -3.02 -7.91 -13.12
C GLY A 101 -3.08 -7.91 -14.66
N ILE A 102 -4.21 -7.56 -15.27
CA ILE A 102 -4.34 -7.38 -16.72
C ILE A 102 -4.30 -5.89 -17.03
N GLU A 103 -3.37 -5.44 -17.88
CA GLU A 103 -3.35 -4.05 -18.35
C GLU A 103 -4.60 -3.76 -19.18
N ILE A 104 -5.45 -2.87 -18.65
CA ILE A 104 -6.72 -2.44 -19.27
C ILE A 104 -6.69 -0.99 -19.71
N GLY A 105 -5.63 -0.23 -19.47
CA GLY A 105 -5.64 1.21 -19.72
C GLY A 105 -4.35 1.90 -19.36
N SER A 106 -4.38 3.23 -19.48
CA SER A 106 -3.23 4.09 -19.15
C SER A 106 -3.66 5.46 -18.64
N ILE A 107 -2.78 6.06 -17.84
CA ILE A 107 -2.95 7.44 -17.35
C ILE A 107 -2.77 8.43 -18.50
N LYS A 108 -3.70 9.38 -18.63
CA LYS A 108 -3.64 10.48 -19.60
C LYS A 108 -3.13 11.78 -19.01
N SER A 109 -3.54 12.12 -17.80
CA SER A 109 -3.08 13.33 -17.13
C SER A 109 -3.21 13.24 -15.62
N ILE A 110 -2.41 14.05 -14.92
CA ILE A 110 -2.40 14.15 -13.46
C ILE A 110 -2.42 15.63 -13.12
N ASN A 111 -3.39 16.05 -12.31
CA ASN A 111 -3.58 17.43 -11.89
C ASN A 111 -3.86 17.51 -10.39
N ALA A 112 -3.55 18.63 -9.76
CA ALA A 112 -4.00 18.94 -8.41
C ALA A 112 -5.22 19.86 -8.49
N GLU A 113 -6.28 19.52 -7.75
CA GLU A 113 -7.51 20.30 -7.70
C GLU A 113 -7.83 20.73 -6.29
N PHE A 114 -8.20 22.00 -6.16
CA PHE A 114 -8.79 22.54 -4.95
C PHE A 114 -10.31 22.35 -4.97
N TYR A 115 -10.89 21.92 -3.86
CA TYR A 115 -12.33 21.81 -3.69
C TYR A 115 -12.75 22.34 -2.32
N ASN A 116 -14.07 22.47 -2.11
CA ASN A 116 -14.63 23.03 -0.89
C ASN A 116 -14.08 24.44 -0.59
N ASN A 117 -14.19 25.36 -1.57
CA ASN A 117 -13.67 26.73 -1.49
C ASN A 117 -12.18 26.81 -1.11
N TYR A 118 -11.33 26.04 -1.80
CA TYR A 118 -9.88 26.00 -1.59
C TYR A 118 -9.41 25.48 -0.24
N LYS A 119 -10.28 24.84 0.55
CA LYS A 119 -9.91 24.27 1.86
C LYS A 119 -9.26 22.89 1.75
N GLN A 120 -9.50 22.18 0.66
CA GLN A 120 -9.02 20.82 0.47
C GLN A 120 -8.39 20.67 -0.91
N ILE A 121 -7.28 19.94 -0.96
CA ILE A 121 -6.58 19.56 -2.19
C ILE A 121 -6.80 18.08 -2.41
N ARG A 122 -7.06 17.70 -3.65
CA ARG A 122 -7.04 16.31 -4.11
C ARG A 122 -6.30 16.22 -5.43
N MET A 123 -5.69 15.08 -5.69
CA MET A 123 -5.06 14.79 -6.96
C MET A 123 -6.10 14.17 -7.89
N ARG A 124 -6.33 14.78 -9.04
CA ARG A 124 -7.20 14.27 -10.10
C ARG A 124 -6.35 13.58 -11.16
N VAL A 125 -6.65 12.30 -11.39
CA VAL A 125 -6.03 11.48 -12.42
C VAL A 125 -7.06 11.25 -13.51
N GLU A 126 -6.75 11.68 -14.73
CA GLU A 126 -7.52 11.31 -15.92
C GLU A 126 -6.86 10.12 -16.60
N ALA A 127 -7.69 9.19 -17.05
CA ALA A 127 -7.25 7.91 -17.57
C ALA A 127 -8.12 7.46 -18.73
N VAL A 128 -7.58 6.57 -19.57
CA VAL A 128 -8.37 5.79 -20.51
C VAL A 128 -8.30 4.32 -20.13
N ILE A 129 -9.44 3.64 -20.21
CA ILE A 129 -9.53 2.20 -20.10
C ILE A 129 -10.17 1.62 -21.36
N TYR A 130 -9.92 0.34 -21.59
CA TYR A 130 -10.40 -0.43 -22.73
C TYR A 130 -11.31 -1.55 -22.21
N PRO A 131 -12.62 -1.30 -22.06
CA PRO A 131 -13.54 -2.25 -21.46
C PRO A 131 -13.52 -3.63 -22.11
N SER A 132 -13.31 -3.69 -23.44
CA SER A 132 -13.25 -4.94 -24.21
C SER A 132 -12.29 -5.99 -23.65
N ARG A 133 -11.28 -5.57 -22.89
CA ARG A 133 -10.31 -6.45 -22.21
C ARG A 133 -10.88 -7.19 -20.99
N VAL A 134 -12.05 -6.80 -20.50
CA VAL A 134 -12.71 -7.42 -19.32
C VAL A 134 -14.15 -7.74 -19.67
N GLU A 135 -14.50 -9.02 -19.70
CA GLU A 135 -15.87 -9.51 -19.99
C GLU A 135 -16.47 -8.90 -21.27
N ASN A 136 -15.68 -8.80 -22.34
CA ASN A 136 -16.09 -8.19 -23.62
C ASN A 136 -16.64 -6.75 -23.48
N GLY A 137 -16.25 -6.02 -22.43
CA GLY A 137 -16.70 -4.65 -22.18
C GLY A 137 -17.88 -4.48 -21.24
N GLN A 138 -18.52 -5.57 -20.78
CA GLN A 138 -19.68 -5.46 -19.91
C GLN A 138 -19.29 -5.06 -18.48
N ALA A 139 -18.28 -5.71 -17.90
CA ALA A 139 -17.80 -5.46 -16.55
C ALA A 139 -17.41 -3.99 -16.27
N LEU A 140 -16.90 -3.30 -17.29
CA LEU A 140 -16.40 -1.92 -17.20
C LEU A 140 -17.30 -0.93 -17.95
N ASN A 141 -18.58 -1.29 -18.16
CA ASN A 141 -19.58 -0.40 -18.70
C ASN A 141 -20.28 0.39 -17.57
N PRO A 142 -20.09 1.72 -17.45
CA PRO A 142 -20.65 2.49 -16.36
C PRO A 142 -22.18 2.57 -16.36
N ASN A 143 -22.81 2.32 -17.52
CA ASN A 143 -24.26 2.25 -17.64
C ASN A 143 -24.79 0.83 -17.39
N SER A 144 -23.91 -0.14 -17.12
CA SER A 144 -24.32 -1.50 -16.76
C SER A 144 -24.54 -1.61 -15.26
N ASP A 145 -25.50 -2.46 -14.88
CA ASP A 145 -25.71 -2.83 -13.48
C ASP A 145 -24.47 -3.51 -12.89
N ILE A 146 -23.67 -4.20 -13.72
CA ILE A 146 -22.44 -4.89 -13.32
C ILE A 146 -21.41 -3.90 -12.76
N PHE A 147 -21.14 -2.80 -13.45
CA PHE A 147 -20.15 -1.83 -12.98
C PHE A 147 -20.59 -1.13 -11.69
N LYS A 148 -21.90 -0.83 -11.59
CA LYS A 148 -22.48 -0.26 -10.37
C LYS A 148 -22.34 -1.25 -9.21
N ASP A 149 -22.69 -2.52 -9.43
CA ASP A 149 -22.53 -3.60 -8.46
C ASP A 149 -21.07 -3.76 -8.02
N PHE A 150 -20.12 -3.63 -8.94
CA PHE A 150 -18.69 -3.69 -8.62
C PHE A 150 -18.29 -2.58 -7.65
N VAL A 151 -18.69 -1.35 -7.94
CA VAL A 151 -18.41 -0.20 -7.07
C VAL A 151 -19.04 -0.39 -5.69
N GLU A 152 -20.28 -0.88 -5.62
CA GLU A 152 -20.99 -1.14 -4.37
C GLU A 152 -20.32 -2.26 -3.56
N HIS A 153 -19.80 -3.31 -4.22
CA HIS A 153 -19.13 -4.47 -3.60
C HIS A 153 -17.61 -4.31 -3.42
N GLY A 154 -17.13 -3.08 -3.34
CA GLY A 154 -15.80 -2.77 -2.85
C GLY A 154 -14.69 -2.76 -3.90
N TRP A 155 -15.01 -2.70 -5.19
CA TRP A 155 -14.00 -2.44 -6.21
C TRP A 155 -13.45 -1.02 -6.12
N ARG A 156 -12.14 -0.87 -5.95
CA ARG A 156 -11.47 0.42 -5.82
C ARG A 156 -10.25 0.48 -6.71
N ALA A 157 -9.94 1.67 -7.20
CA ALA A 157 -8.62 1.98 -7.73
C ALA A 157 -7.65 2.25 -6.57
N GLN A 158 -6.48 1.63 -6.61
CA GLN A 158 -5.41 1.83 -5.65
C GLN A 158 -4.10 2.09 -6.42
N MET A 159 -3.35 3.10 -6.03
CA MET A 159 -1.99 3.26 -6.54
C MET A 159 -1.09 2.22 -5.88
N ARG A 160 -0.32 1.48 -6.67
CA ARG A 160 0.63 0.48 -6.19
C ARG A 160 1.99 0.69 -6.83
N THR A 161 3.03 0.25 -6.13
CA THR A 161 4.40 0.27 -6.65
C THR A 161 4.56 -0.89 -7.62
N GLY A 162 4.84 -0.58 -8.88
CA GLY A 162 5.05 -1.60 -9.91
C GLY A 162 6.50 -2.04 -9.96
N ASN A 163 7.40 -1.08 -10.19
CA ASN A 163 8.83 -1.36 -10.29
C ASN A 163 9.58 -0.79 -9.08
N LEU A 164 10.04 -1.69 -8.20
CA LEU A 164 10.81 -1.33 -7.00
C LEU A 164 12.18 -0.71 -7.33
N LEU A 165 12.73 -0.96 -8.51
CA LEU A 165 14.03 -0.41 -8.94
C LEU A 165 13.91 1.07 -9.34
N THR A 166 12.83 1.41 -10.05
CA THR A 166 12.63 2.76 -10.59
C THR A 166 11.69 3.62 -9.72
N GLY A 167 10.99 3.00 -8.76
CA GLY A 167 9.95 3.66 -7.96
C GLY A 167 8.71 4.02 -8.78
N GLN A 168 8.54 3.42 -9.96
CA GLN A 168 7.40 3.70 -10.83
C GLN A 168 6.14 2.99 -10.30
N ASN A 169 5.09 3.78 -10.15
CA ASN A 169 3.79 3.34 -9.69
C ASN A 169 2.83 3.13 -10.86
N TYR A 170 1.81 2.32 -10.63
CA TYR A 170 0.70 2.06 -11.52
C TYR A 170 -0.62 2.13 -10.73
N ILE A 171 -1.75 2.07 -11.42
CA ILE A 171 -3.06 1.98 -10.78
C ILE A 171 -3.59 0.55 -10.90
N ALA A 172 -3.90 -0.08 -9.78
CA ALA A 172 -4.61 -1.34 -9.72
C ALA A 172 -6.09 -1.10 -9.42
N LEU A 173 -6.98 -1.66 -10.24
CA LEU A 173 -8.40 -1.78 -9.98
C LEU A 173 -8.67 -3.19 -9.46
N ASP A 174 -8.94 -3.28 -8.16
CA ASP A 174 -9.09 -4.54 -7.43
C ASP A 174 -10.29 -4.51 -6.47
N LYS A 175 -10.70 -5.69 -6.00
CA LYS A 175 -11.73 -5.84 -4.98
C LYS A 175 -11.14 -5.73 -3.57
N PHE A 176 -11.71 -4.84 -2.77
CA PHE A 176 -11.34 -4.62 -1.37
C PHE A 176 -12.53 -4.99 -0.46
N PRO A 177 -12.55 -6.18 0.15
CA PRO A 177 -13.70 -6.67 0.93
C PRO A 177 -14.09 -5.79 2.12
N LYS A 178 -13.16 -4.98 2.62
CA LYS A 178 -13.36 -4.06 3.76
C LYS A 178 -13.49 -2.60 3.34
N ALA A 179 -13.57 -2.31 2.04
CA ALA A 179 -13.74 -0.94 1.58
C ALA A 179 -15.10 -0.39 2.05
N LYS A 180 -15.11 0.87 2.49
CA LYS A 180 -16.35 1.58 2.81
C LYS A 180 -17.23 1.62 1.55
N PRO A 181 -18.56 1.49 1.67
CA PRO A 181 -19.46 1.65 0.53
C PRO A 181 -19.19 2.96 -0.20
N ALA A 182 -19.16 2.91 -1.53
CA ALA A 182 -19.01 4.07 -2.38
C ALA A 182 -20.11 4.02 -3.43
N THR A 183 -20.58 5.18 -3.86
CA THR A 183 -21.54 5.31 -4.95
C THR A 183 -20.82 5.67 -6.23
N LEU A 184 -21.34 5.14 -7.33
CA LEU A 184 -20.91 5.51 -8.67
C LEU A 184 -21.20 7.01 -8.90
N GLN A 185 -20.16 7.77 -9.26
CA GLN A 185 -20.31 9.17 -9.64
C GLN A 185 -19.99 9.33 -11.13
N ILE A 186 -20.85 10.06 -11.83
CA ILE A 186 -20.72 10.37 -13.25
C ILE A 186 -20.65 11.89 -13.37
N LEU A 187 -19.64 12.40 -14.06
CA LEU A 187 -19.50 13.82 -14.33
C LEU A 187 -20.46 14.29 -15.44
N ASN A 188 -20.67 15.60 -15.54
CA ASN A 188 -21.56 16.20 -16.54
C ASN A 188 -21.16 15.87 -17.99
N ASP A 189 -19.90 15.56 -18.25
CA ASP A 189 -19.38 15.17 -19.56
C ASP A 189 -19.47 13.65 -19.83
N GLY A 190 -20.15 12.91 -18.94
CA GLY A 190 -20.35 11.46 -19.06
C GLY A 190 -19.17 10.61 -18.59
N ARG A 191 -18.05 11.21 -18.15
CA ARG A 191 -16.92 10.45 -17.58
C ARG A 191 -17.25 9.96 -16.19
N VAL A 192 -16.74 8.76 -15.89
CA VAL A 192 -17.04 8.08 -14.64
C VAL A 192 -15.89 8.21 -13.66
N VAL A 193 -16.25 8.48 -12.41
CA VAL A 193 -15.30 8.57 -11.31
C VAL A 193 -15.19 7.19 -10.67
N ILE A 194 -14.02 6.56 -10.81
CA ILE A 194 -13.70 5.30 -10.16
C ILE A 194 -13.32 5.63 -8.70
N PRO A 195 -14.01 5.05 -7.71
CA PRO A 195 -13.67 5.28 -6.31
C PRO A 195 -12.29 4.72 -5.97
N THR A 196 -11.52 5.46 -5.18
CA THR A 196 -10.16 5.10 -4.83
C THR A 196 -10.07 4.61 -3.39
N THR A 197 -8.94 3.98 -3.08
CA THR A 197 -8.53 3.69 -1.70
C THR A 197 -7.07 4.06 -1.48
N ALA A 198 -6.68 4.20 -0.22
CA ALA A 198 -5.32 4.56 0.16
C ALA A 198 -4.32 3.48 -0.30
N THR A 199 -3.10 3.90 -0.63
CA THR A 199 -1.97 3.01 -0.93
C THR A 199 -1.63 2.11 0.26
N GLU A 200 -1.06 0.93 -0.02
CA GLU A 200 -0.68 -0.05 1.02
C GLU A 200 0.38 0.50 1.98
N LEU A 201 1.36 1.26 1.47
CA LEU A 201 2.44 1.82 2.27
C LEU A 201 1.94 2.87 3.28
N SER A 202 1.05 3.78 2.85
CA SER A 202 0.42 4.74 3.75
C SER A 202 -0.45 4.04 4.81
N GLY A 203 -1.08 2.92 4.46
CA GLY A 203 -1.82 2.07 5.40
C GLY A 203 -0.92 1.49 6.51
N LEU A 204 0.27 1.00 6.16
CA LEU A 204 1.23 0.47 7.14
C LEU A 204 1.73 1.55 8.10
N GLN A 205 2.12 2.72 7.58
CA GLN A 205 2.57 3.85 8.41
C GLN A 205 1.47 4.29 9.39
N ALA A 206 0.23 4.41 8.92
CA ALA A 206 -0.91 4.75 9.77
C ALA A 206 -1.14 3.70 10.87
N GLN A 207 -0.96 2.41 10.56
CA GLN A 207 -1.07 1.33 11.54
C GLN A 207 0.05 1.37 12.59
N VAL A 208 1.29 1.63 12.18
CA VAL A 208 2.43 1.78 13.09
C VAL A 208 2.22 2.99 14.01
N SER A 209 1.79 4.12 13.46
CA SER A 209 1.45 5.32 14.25
C SER A 209 0.31 5.04 15.23
N GLN A 210 -0.73 4.30 14.82
CA GLN A 210 -1.81 3.91 15.73
C GLN A 210 -1.34 2.99 16.86
N ILE A 211 -0.38 2.09 16.60
CA ILE A 211 0.23 1.26 17.65
C ILE A 211 1.02 2.15 18.61
N ALA A 212 1.84 3.07 18.11
CA ALA A 212 2.59 4.01 18.93
C ALA A 212 1.66 4.86 19.81
N ASP A 213 0.55 5.37 19.26
CA ASP A 213 -0.46 6.15 19.98
C ASP A 213 -1.18 5.33 21.05
N LYS A 214 -1.47 4.05 20.78
CA LYS A 214 -2.07 3.15 21.78
C LYS A 214 -1.10 2.80 22.90
N LEU A 215 0.19 2.68 22.60
CA LEU A 215 1.23 2.43 23.59
C LEU A 215 1.45 3.64 24.51
N THR A 216 1.42 4.86 23.98
CA THR A 216 1.55 6.09 24.80
C THR A 216 0.33 6.32 25.69
N LYS A 217 -0.86 5.91 25.24
CA LYS A 217 -2.11 5.95 26.01
C LYS A 217 -2.26 4.80 27.01
N PHE A 218 -1.32 3.85 27.06
CA PHE A 218 -1.37 2.77 28.01
C PHE A 218 -1.11 3.32 29.42
N PRO A 219 -2.05 3.22 30.37
CA PRO A 219 -2.01 3.99 31.60
C PRO A 219 -1.09 3.32 32.65
N LEU A 220 0.20 3.24 32.34
CA LEU A 220 1.23 2.71 33.24
C LEU A 220 1.26 3.46 34.59
N VAL A 221 0.88 4.73 34.57
CA VAL A 221 0.80 5.58 35.77
C VAL A 221 -0.41 5.20 36.64
N GLU A 222 -1.58 4.93 36.04
CA GLU A 222 -2.80 4.54 36.78
C GLU A 222 -2.61 3.17 37.43
N ILE A 223 -2.01 2.22 36.70
CA ILE A 223 -1.63 0.91 37.25
C ILE A 223 -0.70 1.08 38.46
N GLY A 224 0.29 1.97 38.38
CA GLY A 224 1.18 2.26 39.51
C GLY A 224 0.47 2.88 40.72
N GLN A 225 -0.55 3.72 40.48
CA GLN A 225 -1.37 4.30 41.55
C GLN A 225 -2.30 3.28 42.21
N ASP A 226 -2.91 2.38 41.43
CA ASP A 226 -3.78 1.33 41.94
C ASP A 226 -3.01 0.26 42.72
N VAL A 227 -1.80 -0.08 42.28
CA VAL A 227 -0.87 -0.92 43.05
C VAL A 227 -0.51 -0.25 44.38
N ARG A 228 -0.16 1.05 44.38
CA ARG A 228 0.11 1.79 45.62
C ARG A 228 -1.10 1.87 46.56
N LYS A 229 -2.32 2.05 46.03
CA LYS A 229 -3.56 2.01 46.83
C LYS A 229 -3.76 0.64 47.46
N THR A 230 -3.55 -0.42 46.69
CA THR A 230 -3.66 -1.81 47.18
C THR A 230 -2.66 -2.07 48.30
N LEU A 231 -1.40 -1.67 48.11
CA LEU A 231 -0.35 -1.79 49.13
C LEU A 231 -0.68 -0.99 50.40
N LYS A 232 -1.20 0.24 50.26
CA LYS A 232 -1.64 1.06 51.39
C LYS A 232 -2.80 0.41 52.16
N ASN A 233 -3.77 -0.16 51.45
CA ASN A 233 -4.89 -0.88 52.06
C ASN A 233 -4.42 -2.14 52.78
N MET A 234 -3.46 -2.88 52.20
CA MET A 234 -2.83 -4.03 52.84
C MET A 234 -2.09 -3.65 54.13
N ASN A 235 -1.29 -2.57 54.11
CA ASN A 235 -0.63 -2.06 55.33
C ASN A 235 -1.65 -1.73 56.43
N THR A 236 -2.77 -1.11 56.06
CA THR A 236 -3.84 -0.77 56.99
C THR A 236 -4.52 -2.03 57.57
N ALA A 237 -4.71 -3.07 56.74
CA ALA A 237 -5.22 -4.37 57.18
C ALA A 237 -4.25 -5.09 58.13
N ILE A 238 -2.93 -5.00 57.88
CA ILE A 238 -1.90 -5.57 58.75
C ILE A 238 -1.86 -4.85 60.10
N GLU A 239 -1.90 -3.51 60.12
CA GLU A 239 -1.94 -2.72 61.36
C GLU A 239 -3.20 -3.00 62.20
N SER A 240 -4.35 -3.11 61.55
CA SER A 240 -5.60 -3.45 62.24
C SER A 240 -5.59 -4.90 62.77
N THR A 241 -4.97 -5.83 62.04
CA THR A 241 -4.73 -7.20 62.52
C THR A 241 -3.76 -7.22 63.70
N ASP A 242 -2.69 -6.42 63.69
CA ASP A 242 -1.74 -6.30 64.82
C ASP A 242 -2.43 -5.76 66.09
N LYS A 243 -3.34 -4.79 65.94
CA LYS A 243 -4.18 -4.31 67.05
C LYS A 243 -5.13 -5.37 67.58
N LEU A 244 -5.77 -6.14 66.70
CA LEU A 244 -6.63 -7.27 67.08
C LEU A 244 -5.83 -8.33 67.86
N VAL A 245 -4.62 -8.68 67.40
CA VAL A 245 -3.75 -9.63 68.09
C VAL A 245 -3.34 -9.12 69.47
N LYS A 246 -2.99 -7.83 69.59
CA LYS A 246 -2.66 -7.20 70.88
C LYS A 246 -3.85 -7.11 71.84
N GLN A 247 -5.08 -6.97 71.32
CA GLN A 247 -6.30 -6.97 72.14
C GLN A 247 -6.73 -8.38 72.58
N LEU A 248 -6.25 -9.42 71.89
CA LEU A 248 -6.53 -10.83 72.20
C LEU A 248 -5.54 -11.42 73.23
N ASP A 249 -4.76 -10.58 73.91
CA ASP A 249 -3.86 -10.93 75.02
C ASP A 249 -4.59 -11.73 76.11
N GLY A 250 -4.58 -13.07 75.96
CA GLY A 250 -4.89 -13.99 77.06
C GLY A 250 -5.72 -15.24 76.74
N LYS A 251 -6.47 -15.34 75.62
CA LYS A 251 -7.28 -16.54 75.32
C LYS A 251 -7.51 -16.76 73.82
N VAL A 252 -6.54 -17.34 73.12
CA VAL A 252 -6.74 -17.77 71.72
C VAL A 252 -6.15 -19.15 71.48
N ALA A 253 -6.92 -19.98 70.76
CA ALA A 253 -6.61 -21.39 70.51
C ALA A 253 -5.40 -21.56 69.56
N PRO A 254 -4.63 -22.68 69.64
CA PRO A 254 -3.43 -22.92 68.84
C PRO A 254 -3.62 -22.78 67.32
N GLY A 255 -4.81 -23.10 66.79
CA GLY A 255 -5.11 -23.00 65.35
C GLY A 255 -5.11 -21.57 64.81
N LEU A 256 -5.37 -20.56 65.65
CA LEU A 256 -5.39 -19.16 65.21
C LEU A 256 -3.97 -18.61 65.03
N GLN A 257 -3.00 -19.07 65.83
CA GLN A 257 -1.58 -18.71 65.67
C GLN A 257 -1.00 -19.21 64.35
N ALA A 258 -1.28 -20.47 63.98
CA ALA A 258 -0.81 -21.03 62.71
C ALA A 258 -1.37 -20.26 61.50
N THR A 259 -2.66 -19.91 61.54
CA THR A 259 -3.31 -19.11 60.50
C THR A 259 -2.69 -17.72 60.37
N LEU A 260 -2.37 -17.08 61.50
CA LEU A 260 -1.73 -15.77 61.51
C LEU A 260 -0.29 -15.80 60.95
N ASP A 261 0.44 -16.88 61.20
CA ASP A 261 1.78 -17.06 60.64
C ASP A 261 1.76 -17.32 59.13
N ASP A 262 0.78 -18.08 58.63
CA ASP A 262 0.59 -18.31 57.19
C ASP A 262 0.18 -17.03 56.45
N VAL A 263 -0.67 -16.20 57.06
CA VAL A 263 -1.02 -14.87 56.53
C VAL A 263 0.22 -13.97 56.50
N ARG A 264 1.03 -13.95 57.56
CA ARG A 264 2.30 -13.19 57.59
C ARG A 264 3.29 -13.65 56.52
N LYS A 265 3.42 -14.97 56.28
CA LYS A 265 4.26 -15.51 55.22
C LYS A 265 3.76 -15.11 53.83
N THR A 266 2.45 -15.20 53.59
CA THR A 266 1.82 -14.87 52.31
C THR A 266 1.93 -13.38 51.99
N VAL A 267 1.80 -12.52 52.99
CA VAL A 267 2.03 -11.08 52.86
C VAL A 267 3.48 -10.79 52.48
N ARG A 268 4.46 -11.38 53.20
CA ARG A 268 5.88 -11.19 52.89
C ARG A 268 6.28 -11.71 51.50
N SER A 269 5.75 -12.86 51.08
CA SER A 269 6.02 -13.40 49.75
C SER A 269 5.40 -12.55 48.65
N SER A 270 4.21 -11.98 48.89
CA SER A 270 3.54 -11.08 47.93
C SER A 270 4.25 -9.74 47.84
N GLU A 271 4.74 -9.20 48.96
CA GLU A 271 5.49 -7.94 49.00
C GLU A 271 6.85 -8.06 48.31
N SER A 272 7.51 -9.22 48.40
CA SER A 272 8.73 -9.52 47.62
C SER A 272 8.51 -9.50 46.11
N ILE A 273 7.33 -9.90 45.62
CA ILE A 273 7.02 -9.96 44.19
C ILE A 273 6.49 -8.61 43.67
N LEU A 274 5.88 -7.80 44.53
CA LEU A 274 5.19 -6.56 44.16
C LEU A 274 5.92 -5.28 44.56
N SER A 275 7.03 -5.37 45.30
CA SER A 275 7.85 -4.22 45.65
C SER A 275 8.37 -3.48 44.41
N SER A 276 8.64 -2.18 44.56
CA SER A 276 9.09 -1.31 43.45
C SER A 276 10.46 -1.70 42.87
N ASP A 277 11.17 -2.63 43.52
CA ASP A 277 12.44 -3.23 43.10
C ASP A 277 12.30 -4.68 42.61
N ALA A 278 11.07 -5.19 42.46
CA ALA A 278 10.84 -6.53 41.96
C ALA A 278 11.42 -6.69 40.54
N PRO A 279 12.23 -7.74 40.27
CA PRO A 279 12.85 -7.99 38.97
C PRO A 279 11.85 -7.91 37.81
N LEU A 280 10.62 -8.39 38.02
CA LEU A 280 9.56 -8.38 37.04
C LEU A 280 9.16 -6.97 36.57
N GLN A 281 9.11 -5.97 37.45
CA GLN A 281 8.78 -4.59 37.06
C GLN A 281 9.92 -3.95 36.27
N GLN A 282 11.17 -4.23 36.65
CA GLN A 282 12.34 -3.74 35.92
C GLN A 282 12.43 -4.38 34.53
N ASP A 283 12.15 -5.68 34.42
CA ASP A 283 12.14 -6.42 33.16
C ASP A 283 11.03 -5.93 32.23
N VAL A 284 9.83 -5.68 32.75
CA VAL A 284 8.72 -5.10 31.97
C VAL A 284 9.05 -3.67 31.52
N ARG A 285 9.63 -2.82 32.38
CA ARG A 285 10.08 -1.48 31.96
C ARG A 285 11.17 -1.55 30.89
N LYS A 286 12.16 -2.42 31.05
CA LYS A 286 13.23 -2.64 30.06
C LYS A 286 12.66 -3.14 28.74
N ALA A 287 11.75 -4.12 28.77
CA ALA A 287 11.10 -4.65 27.59
C ALA A 287 10.28 -3.57 26.86
N LEU A 288 9.49 -2.77 27.60
CA LEU A 288 8.74 -1.66 27.02
C LEU A 288 9.67 -0.59 26.42
N GLN A 289 10.74 -0.20 27.11
CA GLN A 289 11.72 0.74 26.59
C GLN A 289 12.43 0.22 25.34
N GLN A 290 12.81 -1.07 25.32
CA GLN A 290 13.41 -1.72 24.15
C GLN A 290 12.43 -1.77 22.98
N MET A 291 11.15 -2.08 23.25
CA MET A 291 10.10 -2.11 22.23
C MET A 291 9.83 -0.72 21.64
N THR A 292 9.79 0.33 22.47
CA THR A 292 9.66 1.71 22.00
C THR A 292 10.85 2.13 21.13
N ARG A 293 12.08 1.77 21.52
CA ARG A 293 13.28 2.04 20.71
C ARG A 293 13.25 1.29 19.38
N ALA A 294 12.82 0.03 19.37
CA ALA A 294 12.67 -0.74 18.16
C ALA A 294 11.62 -0.13 17.21
N ALA A 295 10.45 0.25 17.74
CA ALA A 295 9.41 0.93 16.97
C ALA A 295 9.91 2.25 16.36
N ALA A 296 10.63 3.07 17.13
CA ALA A 296 11.23 4.30 16.62
C ALA A 296 12.28 4.03 15.53
N SER A 297 13.08 2.97 15.67
CA SER A 297 14.07 2.59 14.64
C SER A 297 13.40 2.13 13.34
N LEU A 298 12.28 1.40 13.43
CA LEU A 298 11.49 0.98 12.27
C LEU A 298 10.84 2.17 11.56
N GLN A 299 10.34 3.14 12.34
CA GLN A 299 9.78 4.37 11.77
C GLN A 299 10.84 5.19 11.04
N LEU A 300 12.02 5.40 11.64
CA LEU A 300 13.14 6.07 10.98
C LEU A 300 13.59 5.35 9.71
N MET A 301 13.59 4.01 9.71
CA MET A 301 13.89 3.22 8.52
C MET A 301 12.82 3.38 7.44
N ALA A 302 11.54 3.37 7.81
CA ALA A 302 10.44 3.58 6.87
C ALA A 302 10.50 4.97 6.24
N ASP A 303 10.68 6.01 7.05
CA ASP A 303 10.84 7.39 6.57
C ASP A 303 12.09 7.54 5.69
N TYR A 304 13.20 6.87 6.03
CA TYR A 304 14.41 6.87 5.21
C TYR A 304 14.21 6.17 3.87
N ILE A 305 13.52 5.04 3.82
CA ILE A 305 13.19 4.33 2.57
C ILE A 305 12.25 5.17 1.70
N GLU A 306 11.31 5.89 2.31
CA GLU A 306 10.41 6.80 1.59
C GLU A 306 11.18 7.97 0.94
N GLN A 307 12.20 8.48 1.62
CA GLN A 307 13.05 9.56 1.11
C GLN A 307 14.12 9.07 0.13
N HIS A 308 14.63 7.85 0.33
CA HIS A 308 15.74 7.24 -0.40
C HIS A 308 15.44 5.80 -0.82
N PRO A 309 14.54 5.58 -1.79
CA PRO A 309 14.20 4.24 -2.27
C PRO A 309 15.42 3.47 -2.83
N GLU A 310 16.44 4.18 -3.32
CA GLU A 310 17.70 3.60 -3.80
C GLU A 310 18.50 2.86 -2.70
N SER A 311 18.24 3.16 -1.43
CA SER A 311 18.93 2.55 -0.29
C SER A 311 18.60 1.07 -0.08
N ILE A 312 17.47 0.59 -0.59
CA ILE A 312 17.09 -0.83 -0.56
C ILE A 312 18.09 -1.67 -1.37
N ILE A 313 18.62 -1.12 -2.46
CA ILE A 313 19.48 -1.83 -3.41
C ILE A 313 20.95 -1.54 -3.13
N ARG A 314 21.29 -0.28 -2.84
CA ARG A 314 22.69 0.17 -2.69
C ARG A 314 23.16 0.21 -1.24
N GLY A 315 22.26 -0.01 -0.28
CA GLY A 315 22.53 0.24 1.13
C GLY A 315 22.58 1.74 1.46
N LYS A 316 22.56 2.05 2.76
CA LYS A 316 22.72 3.43 3.25
C LYS A 316 24.08 3.97 2.84
N ARG A 317 24.12 5.10 2.10
CA ARG A 317 25.39 5.77 1.79
C ARG A 317 25.96 6.37 3.09
N PRO A 318 27.26 6.22 3.37
CA PRO A 318 27.87 6.89 4.52
C PRO A 318 27.72 8.40 4.34
N GLU A 319 27.24 9.08 5.38
CA GLU A 319 27.26 10.55 5.43
C GLU A 319 28.71 10.98 5.30
N ALA A 320 29.00 11.88 4.35
CA ALA A 320 30.31 12.48 4.23
C ALA A 320 30.57 13.26 5.52
N ASN A 321 31.43 12.72 6.39
CA ASN A 321 32.01 13.48 7.48
C ASN A 321 32.82 14.62 6.87
N ASP A 322 32.20 15.78 6.71
CA ASP A 322 32.92 17.04 6.60
C ASP A 322 33.48 17.36 7.99
N GLU A 323 34.58 16.67 8.34
CA GLU A 323 35.49 17.15 9.38
C GLU A 323 36.31 18.31 8.80
N LYS A 324 36.08 19.50 9.34
CA LYS A 324 36.98 20.65 9.28
C LYS A 324 37.61 20.85 10.64
#